data_AF-A0A2P2DF98-F1
#
_entry.id   AF-A0A2P2DF98-F1
#
_cell.length_a   1.000
_cell.length_b   1.000
_cell.length_c   1.000
_cell.angle_alpha   90.00
_cell.angle_beta   90.00
_cell.angle_gamma   90.00
#
_symmetry.space_group_name_H-M   'P 1'
#
loop_
_entity.id
_entity.type
_entity.pdbx_description
1 polymer ?
#
loop_
_entity_poly.entity_id
_entity_poly.type
_entity_poly.pdbx_seq_one_letter_code
_entity_poly.pdbx_strand_id
1 'polypeptide(L)'
;MSDAKKPPLPSRAVYKAFLVDDVNRIACTTSNCTTGGNSEHKDWILKPNTSYYRTGDSQKFAVTDNFGIFTSQLLDVDVNALSNIHTGLATGGWTTRTNNHCNRWTDGTGINNSGVAATGTSIFTSTLGSCNALSVILCVEQ
;
A
#
# COMPACT_ATOMS: atom_id res chain seq x y z
N MET A 1 2.96 -20.01 1.94
CA MET A 1 3.42 -19.15 3.06
C MET A 1 2.21 -18.82 3.92
N SER A 2 2.24 -19.19 5.20
CA SER A 2 1.28 -18.70 6.19
C SER A 2 1.88 -17.44 6.84
N ASP A 3 1.17 -16.32 6.76
CA ASP A 3 1.57 -15.07 7.43
C ASP A 3 1.05 -15.08 8.88
N ALA A 4 1.97 -15.03 9.84
CA ALA A 4 1.65 -15.01 11.27
C ALA A 4 0.94 -13.71 11.72
N LYS A 5 1.02 -12.64 10.93
CA LYS A 5 0.32 -11.36 11.17
C LYS A 5 -1.04 -11.28 10.47
N LYS A 6 -1.46 -12.32 9.75
CA LYS A 6 -2.80 -12.39 9.16
C LYS A 6 -3.86 -12.42 10.26
N PRO A 7 -4.88 -11.54 10.24
CA PRO A 7 -5.99 -11.62 11.19
C PRO A 7 -6.67 -12.99 11.18
N PRO A 8 -7.00 -13.56 12.36
CA PRO A 8 -7.75 -14.81 12.43
C PRO A 8 -9.21 -14.64 11.99
N LEU A 9 -9.71 -13.40 12.01
CA LEU A 9 -11.08 -13.05 11.65
C LEU A 9 -11.11 -11.84 10.68
N PRO A 10 -12.08 -11.80 9.75
CA PRO A 10 -13.07 -12.84 9.51
C PRO A 10 -12.44 -14.09 8.85
N SER A 11 -12.89 -15.28 9.27
CA SER A 11 -12.34 -16.52 8.73
C SER A 11 -12.63 -16.60 7.23
N ARG A 12 -11.61 -16.92 6.42
CA ARG A 12 -11.65 -16.96 4.94
C ARG A 12 -11.64 -15.60 4.23
N ALA A 13 -11.37 -14.50 4.93
CA ALA A 13 -11.04 -13.25 4.23
C ALA A 13 -9.86 -13.45 3.26
N VAL A 14 -10.01 -12.83 2.09
CA VAL A 14 -8.97 -12.74 1.08
C VAL A 14 -8.13 -11.52 1.41
N TYR A 15 -6.83 -11.73 1.54
CA TYR A 15 -5.87 -10.65 1.74
C TYR A 15 -5.03 -10.51 0.48
N LYS A 16 -4.90 -9.28 -0.02
CA LYS A 16 -4.03 -8.95 -1.15
C LYS A 16 -2.92 -8.01 -0.69
N ALA A 17 -1.78 -8.09 -1.37
CA ALA A 17 -0.66 -7.20 -1.11
C ALA A 17 -1.04 -5.74 -1.41
N PHE A 18 -0.73 -4.85 -0.47
CA PHE A 18 -0.87 -3.40 -0.61
C PHE A 18 0.27 -2.84 -1.45
N LEU A 19 0.16 -3.04 -2.75
CA LEU A 19 1.24 -2.80 -3.69
C LEU A 19 0.68 -2.41 -5.04
N VAL A 20 1.04 -1.24 -5.55
CA VAL A 20 0.72 -0.81 -6.91
C VAL A 20 1.89 -1.04 -7.84
N ASP A 21 1.57 -1.24 -9.10
CA ASP A 21 2.49 -1.11 -10.21
C ASP A 21 1.79 -0.29 -11.32
N ASP A 22 2.50 0.07 -12.37
CA ASP A 22 1.99 0.93 -13.44
C ASP A 22 1.11 0.17 -14.45
N VAL A 23 0.83 -1.13 -14.23
CA VAL A 23 0.18 -1.99 -15.24
C VAL A 23 -0.86 -2.97 -14.70
N ASN A 24 -0.58 -3.74 -13.67
CA ASN A 24 -1.45 -4.78 -13.11
C ASN A 24 -2.33 -4.23 -11.99
N ARG A 25 -1.78 -3.43 -11.06
CA ARG A 25 -2.54 -2.84 -9.95
C ARG A 25 -2.32 -1.34 -9.87
N ILE A 26 -3.36 -0.57 -10.19
CA ILE A 26 -3.33 0.89 -10.21
C ILE A 26 -4.36 1.43 -9.23
N ALA A 27 -3.91 2.29 -8.33
CA ALA A 27 -4.78 3.09 -7.46
C ALA A 27 -5.41 4.21 -8.28
N CYS A 28 -4.68 5.26 -8.62
CA CYS A 28 -5.16 6.33 -9.48
C CYS A 28 -4.21 6.57 -10.66
N THR A 29 -4.76 7.03 -11.79
CA THR A 29 -3.97 7.53 -12.93
C THR A 29 -3.78 9.05 -12.86
N THR A 30 -4.64 9.74 -12.10
CA THR A 30 -4.56 11.15 -11.78
C THR A 30 -4.49 11.38 -10.27
N SER A 31 -4.16 12.60 -9.84
CA SER A 31 -4.04 12.91 -8.40
C SER A 31 -5.35 12.60 -7.69
N ASN A 32 -5.29 11.72 -6.69
CA ASN A 32 -6.42 11.29 -5.85
C ASN A 32 -7.67 10.90 -6.65
N CYS A 33 -7.48 10.31 -7.84
CA CYS A 33 -8.57 9.86 -8.72
C CYS A 33 -9.56 10.97 -9.10
N THR A 34 -9.13 12.24 -9.08
CA THR A 34 -10.03 13.40 -9.24
C THR A 34 -10.60 13.59 -10.66
N THR A 35 -10.05 12.90 -11.66
CA THR A 35 -10.48 13.05 -13.06
C THR A 35 -11.47 11.96 -13.48
N GLY A 36 -11.11 10.70 -13.26
CA GLY A 36 -11.89 9.52 -13.67
C GLY A 36 -12.55 8.76 -12.51
N GLY A 37 -12.29 9.15 -11.25
CA GLY A 37 -12.79 8.47 -10.07
C GLY A 37 -12.43 6.99 -10.07
N ASN A 38 -13.41 6.14 -9.77
CA ASN A 38 -13.23 4.68 -9.71
C ASN A 38 -12.83 4.06 -11.05
N SER A 39 -13.06 4.74 -12.17
CA SER A 39 -12.68 4.23 -13.50
C SER A 39 -11.16 4.23 -13.72
N GLU A 40 -10.41 4.94 -12.87
CA GLU A 40 -8.95 4.93 -12.92
C GLU A 40 -8.33 3.66 -12.31
N HIS A 41 -9.08 2.95 -11.47
CA HIS A 41 -8.61 1.77 -10.76
C HIS A 41 -8.33 0.59 -11.70
N LYS A 42 -7.31 -0.20 -11.34
CA LYS A 42 -7.09 -1.54 -11.91
C LYS A 42 -6.67 -2.51 -10.82
N ASP A 43 -7.38 -3.64 -10.69
CA ASP A 43 -7.24 -4.62 -9.58
C ASP A 43 -7.05 -3.95 -8.20
N TRP A 44 -7.84 -2.89 -7.95
CA TRP A 44 -7.73 -2.13 -6.72
C TRP A 44 -8.26 -2.92 -5.52
N ILE A 45 -7.59 -2.75 -4.39
CA ILE A 45 -7.67 -3.66 -3.24
C ILE A 45 -8.37 -3.05 -2.03
N LEU A 46 -8.47 -1.73 -1.97
CA LEU A 46 -9.17 -1.07 -0.88
C LEU A 46 -10.64 -0.85 -1.26
N LYS A 47 -11.53 -1.33 -0.39
CA LYS A 47 -12.96 -1.04 -0.44
C LYS A 47 -13.25 0.44 -0.18
N PRO A 48 -14.17 1.07 -0.94
CA PRO A 48 -14.69 2.42 -0.64
C PRO A 48 -15.37 2.54 0.73
N ASN A 49 -15.34 3.73 1.32
CA ASN A 49 -16.03 4.10 2.57
C ASN A 49 -15.82 3.10 3.72
N THR A 50 -14.64 2.51 3.78
CA THR A 50 -14.29 1.42 4.69
C THR A 50 -13.24 1.88 5.70
N SER A 51 -13.47 1.54 6.97
CA SER A 51 -12.49 1.71 8.05
C SER A 51 -11.54 0.52 8.09
N TYR A 52 -10.24 0.80 8.15
CA TYR A 52 -9.19 -0.22 8.25
C TYR A 52 -8.57 -0.21 9.64
N TYR A 53 -8.32 -1.41 10.15
CA TYR A 53 -7.89 -1.65 11.52
C TYR A 53 -6.61 -2.48 11.53
N ARG A 54 -5.74 -2.21 12.49
CA ARG A 54 -4.52 -3.01 12.70
C ARG A 54 -4.87 -4.33 13.34
N THR A 55 -4.22 -5.41 12.89
CA THR A 55 -4.40 -6.74 13.47
C THR A 55 -3.96 -6.83 14.94
N GLY A 56 -2.92 -6.08 15.33
CA GLY A 56 -2.27 -6.24 16.64
C GLY A 56 -3.09 -5.73 17.83
N ASP A 57 -3.91 -4.69 17.63
CA ASP A 57 -4.66 -4.03 18.70
C ASP A 57 -6.06 -3.57 18.30
N SER A 58 -6.50 -3.92 17.09
CA SER A 58 -7.79 -3.51 16.52
C SER A 58 -8.01 -1.99 16.50
N GLN A 59 -6.95 -1.19 16.56
CA GLN A 59 -7.07 0.26 16.42
C GLN A 59 -7.29 0.63 14.96
N LYS A 60 -8.21 1.57 14.73
CA LYS A 60 -8.49 2.12 13.41
C LYS A 60 -7.32 3.01 12.99
N PHE A 61 -6.66 2.68 11.89
CA PHE A 61 -5.51 3.47 11.41
C PHE A 61 -5.84 4.30 10.16
N ALA A 62 -6.86 3.94 9.39
CA ALA A 62 -7.24 4.69 8.20
C ALA A 62 -8.73 4.56 7.89
N VAL A 63 -9.25 5.54 7.15
CA VAL A 63 -10.59 5.51 6.56
C VAL A 63 -10.47 5.88 5.08
N THR A 64 -11.12 5.10 4.25
CA THR A 64 -11.18 5.35 2.80
C THR A 64 -12.37 6.23 2.43
N ASP A 65 -12.24 7.01 1.36
CA ASP A 65 -13.34 7.75 0.73
C ASP A 65 -14.17 6.87 -0.23
N ASN A 66 -15.03 7.52 -1.02
CA ASN A 66 -15.85 6.87 -2.05
C ASN A 66 -15.03 6.25 -3.20
N PHE A 67 -13.74 6.58 -3.33
CA PHE A 67 -12.81 6.01 -4.28
C PHE A 67 -11.95 4.89 -3.65
N GLY A 68 -12.17 4.53 -2.39
CA GLY A 68 -11.39 3.48 -1.76
C GLY A 68 -9.93 3.88 -1.54
N ILE A 69 -9.62 5.17 -1.39
CA ILE A 69 -8.28 5.66 -1.04
C ILE A 69 -8.33 6.35 0.32
N PHE A 70 -7.23 6.32 1.09
CA PHE A 70 -7.21 7.00 2.39
C PHE A 70 -7.29 8.52 2.20
N THR A 71 -8.26 9.14 2.88
CA THR A 71 -8.31 10.60 3.05
C THR A 71 -7.33 11.06 4.12
N SER A 72 -7.10 10.20 5.12
CA SER A 72 -6.17 10.43 6.21
C SER A 72 -5.69 9.09 6.78
N GLN A 73 -4.44 9.07 7.21
CA GLN A 73 -3.86 8.01 8.01
C GLN A 73 -3.73 8.54 9.45
N LEU A 74 -4.44 7.90 10.37
CA LEU A 74 -4.61 8.33 11.75
C LEU A 74 -3.50 7.81 12.66
N LEU A 75 -2.97 6.63 12.36
CA LEU A 75 -1.96 5.91 13.14
C LEU A 75 -0.97 5.22 12.20
N ASP A 76 0.11 4.68 12.77
CA ASP A 76 0.97 3.73 12.06
C ASP A 76 0.14 2.53 11.57
N VAL A 77 0.54 1.92 10.45
CA VAL A 77 -0.10 0.73 9.87
C VAL A 77 0.10 -0.55 10.69
N ASP A 78 1.10 -0.60 11.59
CA ASP A 78 1.31 -1.70 12.53
C ASP A 78 1.44 -1.17 13.96
N VAL A 79 1.31 -2.08 14.95
CA VAL A 79 1.49 -1.72 16.36
C VAL A 79 2.96 -1.48 16.70
N ASN A 80 3.86 -2.11 15.94
CA ASN A 80 5.29 -1.87 16.01
C ASN A 80 5.67 -0.89 14.90
N ALA A 81 6.61 0.01 15.20
CA ALA A 81 7.14 0.91 14.19
C ALA A 81 7.76 0.11 13.04
N LEU A 82 7.19 0.28 11.85
CA LEU A 82 7.72 -0.30 10.62
C LEU A 82 8.59 0.72 9.89
N SER A 83 9.57 0.21 9.16
CA SER A 83 10.39 0.99 8.24
C SER A 83 10.57 0.22 6.93
N ASN A 84 10.98 0.94 5.89
CA ASN A 84 11.30 0.36 4.59
C ASN A 84 10.12 -0.44 3.99
N ILE A 85 8.98 0.22 3.81
CA ILE A 85 7.74 -0.40 3.35
C ILE A 85 7.59 -0.20 1.84
N HIS A 86 7.33 -1.29 1.11
CA HIS A 86 7.02 -1.25 -0.32
C HIS A 86 5.51 -1.07 -0.55
N THR A 87 5.17 -0.01 -1.26
CA THR A 87 3.78 0.26 -1.70
C THR A 87 3.70 0.60 -3.19
N GLY A 88 4.75 1.18 -3.78
CA GLY A 88 4.77 1.65 -5.17
C GLY A 88 4.08 2.98 -5.41
N LEU A 89 3.49 3.56 -4.36
CA LEU A 89 2.80 4.84 -4.45
C LEU A 89 3.80 6.00 -4.54
N ALA A 90 3.45 6.99 -5.33
CA ALA A 90 4.25 8.20 -5.48
C ALA A 90 4.31 8.99 -4.16
N THR A 91 5.34 9.83 -4.02
CA THR A 91 5.49 10.73 -2.87
C THR A 91 4.31 11.71 -2.74
N GLY A 92 3.69 12.05 -3.87
CA GLY A 92 2.59 13.01 -3.93
C GLY A 92 1.19 12.41 -3.73
N GLY A 93 1.06 11.10 -3.50
CA GLY A 93 -0.25 10.49 -3.22
C GLY A 93 -0.52 9.20 -3.98
N TRP A 94 -1.77 9.05 -4.44
CA TRP A 94 -2.36 7.79 -4.90
C TRP A 94 -2.03 7.40 -6.34
N THR A 95 -1.11 8.08 -7.01
CA THR A 95 -0.60 7.64 -8.30
C THR A 95 0.54 6.65 -8.12
N THR A 96 0.71 5.74 -9.08
CA THR A 96 1.91 4.88 -9.11
C THR A 96 3.15 5.74 -9.36
N ARG A 97 4.23 5.45 -8.63
CA ARG A 97 5.53 6.10 -8.86
C ARG A 97 6.04 5.74 -10.26
N THR A 98 6.42 6.75 -11.07
CA THR A 98 6.82 6.56 -12.48
C THR A 98 8.05 5.66 -12.68
N ASN A 99 8.88 5.50 -11.64
CA ASN A 99 10.05 4.63 -11.59
C ASN A 99 10.23 4.15 -10.15
N ASN A 100 11.22 3.29 -9.89
CA ASN A 100 11.54 2.80 -8.55
C ASN A 100 10.39 1.96 -7.94
N HIS A 101 9.88 1.00 -8.69
CA HIS A 101 9.02 -0.07 -8.16
C HIS A 101 9.59 -1.42 -8.60
N CYS A 102 10.93 -1.55 -8.58
CA CYS A 102 11.66 -2.79 -8.83
C CYS A 102 11.21 -3.54 -10.08
N ASN A 103 11.08 -2.81 -11.19
CA ASN A 103 10.53 -3.34 -12.45
C ASN A 103 9.21 -4.11 -12.23
N ARG A 104 8.19 -3.44 -11.68
CA ARG A 104 6.90 -4.04 -11.31
C ARG A 104 7.06 -5.20 -10.33
N TRP A 105 7.97 -5.02 -9.38
CA TRP A 105 8.28 -5.97 -8.32
C TRP A 105 8.79 -7.32 -8.82
N THR A 106 9.34 -7.38 -10.04
CA THR A 106 9.97 -8.58 -10.61
C THR A 106 11.49 -8.54 -10.53
N ASP A 107 12.09 -7.38 -10.24
CA ASP A 107 13.52 -7.22 -10.02
C ASP A 107 13.83 -7.32 -8.52
N GLY A 108 14.71 -8.24 -8.13
CA GLY A 108 15.20 -8.40 -6.76
C GLY A 108 16.64 -7.94 -6.57
N THR A 109 17.20 -7.17 -7.52
CA THR A 109 18.64 -6.85 -7.58
C THR A 109 18.92 -5.36 -7.70
N GLY A 110 18.00 -4.57 -8.26
CA GLY A 110 18.18 -3.14 -8.49
C GLY A 110 18.49 -2.33 -7.22
N ILE A 111 19.57 -1.55 -7.26
CA ILE A 111 19.95 -0.61 -6.19
C ILE A 111 19.28 0.74 -6.44
N ASN A 112 18.77 1.39 -5.38
CA ASN A 112 18.03 2.66 -5.48
C ASN A 112 16.82 2.60 -6.44
N ASN A 113 16.30 1.40 -6.68
CA ASN A 113 15.20 1.13 -7.60
C ASN A 113 13.90 0.75 -6.88
N SER A 114 13.81 1.04 -5.58
CA SER A 114 12.59 0.85 -4.81
C SER A 114 12.18 2.12 -4.09
N GLY A 115 11.01 2.65 -4.42
CA GLY A 115 10.34 3.69 -3.68
C GLY A 115 9.75 3.08 -2.42
N VAL A 116 10.21 3.56 -1.28
CA VAL A 116 9.81 3.04 0.03
C VAL A 116 9.18 4.13 0.88
N ALA A 117 8.11 3.76 1.57
CA ALA A 117 7.66 4.48 2.74
C ALA A 117 8.68 4.23 3.86
N ALA A 118 9.37 5.29 4.28
CA ALA A 118 10.43 5.18 5.29
C ALA A 118 9.91 4.74 6.67
N THR A 119 8.65 5.04 6.98
CA THR A 119 7.99 4.76 8.26
C THR A 119 6.57 4.23 8.01
N GLY A 120 6.01 3.53 9.00
CA GLY A 120 4.62 3.07 8.95
C GLY A 120 3.56 4.16 9.16
N THR A 121 3.94 5.39 9.48
CA THR A 121 3.03 6.54 9.62
C THR A 121 2.57 7.16 8.30
N SER A 122 3.19 6.77 7.18
CA SER A 122 2.78 7.16 5.83
C SER A 122 3.05 6.02 4.86
N ILE A 123 2.07 5.67 4.05
CA ILE A 123 2.19 4.63 3.01
C ILE A 123 2.80 5.14 1.69
N PHE A 124 3.08 6.44 1.58
CA PHE A 124 3.64 7.03 0.37
C PHE A 124 5.16 6.96 0.38
N THR A 125 5.75 6.82 -0.81
CA THR A 125 7.21 6.81 -0.92
C THR A 125 7.80 8.12 -0.38
N SER A 126 8.75 8.04 0.54
CA SER A 126 9.48 9.21 1.04
C SER A 126 10.99 9.13 0.81
N THR A 127 11.51 7.94 0.51
CA THR A 127 12.93 7.74 0.19
C THR A 127 13.12 6.61 -0.83
N LEU A 128 14.36 6.42 -1.29
CA LEU A 128 14.76 5.34 -2.16
C LEU A 128 15.47 4.25 -1.35
N GLY A 129 15.06 3.02 -1.58
CA GLY A 129 15.73 1.80 -1.15
C GLY A 129 16.14 0.93 -2.33
N SER A 130 16.63 -0.25 -2.03
CA SER A 130 17.05 -1.25 -3.02
C SER A 130 16.05 -2.39 -3.09
N CYS A 131 15.92 -2.99 -4.27
CA CYS A 131 15.03 -4.12 -4.52
C CYS A 131 15.51 -5.43 -3.90
N ASN A 132 16.80 -5.49 -3.54
CA ASN A 132 17.41 -6.61 -2.82
C ASN A 132 17.44 -6.39 -1.30
N ALA A 133 16.98 -5.24 -0.80
CA ALA A 133 16.95 -4.96 0.63
C ALA A 133 15.79 -5.69 1.29
N LEU A 134 15.95 -6.03 2.58
CA LEU A 134 14.85 -6.53 3.39
C LEU A 134 13.83 -5.41 3.59
N SER A 135 12.61 -5.62 3.10
CA SER A 135 11.53 -4.64 3.09
C SER A 135 10.22 -5.27 3.56
N VAL A 136 9.30 -4.43 4.01
CA VAL A 136 7.96 -4.87 4.43
C VAL A 136 6.97 -4.68 3.29
N ILE A 137 6.12 -5.68 3.07
CA ILE A 137 4.93 -5.56 2.23
C ILE A 137 3.72 -5.70 3.15
N LEU A 138 2.80 -4.75 3.06
CA LEU A 138 1.54 -4.81 3.81
C LEU A 138 0.53 -5.66 3.04
N CYS A 139 -0.40 -6.28 3.76
CA CYS A 139 -1.52 -7.01 3.19
C CYS A 139 -2.82 -6.43 3.74
N VAL A 140 -3.82 -6.27 2.88
CA VAL A 140 -5.13 -5.74 3.26
C VAL A 140 -6.23 -6.72 2.88
N GLU A 141 -7.29 -6.75 3.69
CA GLU A 141 -8.50 -7.51 3.40
C GLU A 141 -9.22 -6.88 2.20
N GLN A 142 -9.50 -7.67 1.16
CA GLN A 142 -10.27 -7.25 -0.01
C GLN A 142 -11.75 -7.56 0.12
#